data_AF-A0A414RRW7-F1
#
_entry.id   AF-A0A414RRW7-F1
#
_cell.length_a   1.000
_cell.length_b   1.000
_cell.length_c   1.000
_cell.angle_alpha   90.00
_cell.angle_beta   90.00
_cell.angle_gamma   90.00
#
_symmetry.space_group_name_H-M   'P 1'
#
loop_
_entity.id
_entity.type
_entity.pdbx_description
1 polymer ?
#
loop_
_entity_poly.entity_id
_entity_poly.type
_entity_poly.pdbx_seq_one_letter_code
_entity_poly.pdbx_strand_id
1 'polypeptide(L)'
;MKFSWKMIAAALSYALGVLGWCYVGGYKILTGPVKGLILAQMAGSMSLGRLVAAAIEGFIYLSLAGGVWCIGYMLSSHFRED
;
A
#
# COMPACT_ATOMS: atom_id res chain seq x y z
N MET A 1 -25.87 13.31 23.69
CA MET A 1 -24.71 12.66 23.04
C MET A 1 -24.48 13.32 21.68
N LYS A 2 -23.55 14.28 21.56
CA LYS A 2 -23.18 14.91 20.28
C LYS A 2 -22.24 13.97 19.53
N PHE A 3 -22.79 12.83 19.13
CA PHE A 3 -22.03 11.74 18.58
C PHE A 3 -21.88 11.94 17.08
N SER A 4 -20.66 11.67 16.63
CA SER A 4 -20.41 10.69 15.58
C SER A 4 -20.04 11.16 14.18
N TRP A 5 -20.38 12.34 13.65
CA TRP A 5 -20.07 12.55 12.22
C TRP A 5 -18.58 12.74 11.93
N LYS A 6 -17.90 13.56 12.75
CA LYS A 6 -16.45 13.82 12.61
C LYS A 6 -15.61 12.60 13.00
N MET A 7 -16.01 11.88 14.07
CA MET A 7 -15.38 10.62 14.44
C MET A 7 -15.58 9.52 13.38
N ILE A 8 -16.76 9.44 12.75
CA ILE A 8 -16.99 8.52 11.63
C ILE A 8 -16.12 8.91 10.43
N ALA A 9 -15.99 10.21 10.12
CA ALA A 9 -15.14 10.68 9.03
C ALA A 9 -13.65 10.37 9.28
N ALA A 10 -13.15 10.61 10.49
CA ALA A 10 -11.78 10.27 10.89
C ALA A 10 -11.52 8.76 10.89
N ALA A 11 -12.48 7.96 11.37
CA ALA A 11 -12.39 6.50 11.34
C ALA A 11 -12.43 5.96 9.91
N LEU A 12 -13.26 6.53 9.04
CA LEU A 12 -13.33 6.18 7.61
C LEU A 12 -12.05 6.56 6.87
N SER A 13 -11.47 7.74 7.11
CA SER A 13 -10.20 8.13 6.47
C SER A 13 -9.04 7.24 6.90
N TYR A 14 -9.01 6.84 8.18
CA TYR A 14 -8.04 5.86 8.68
C TYR A 14 -8.26 4.48 8.05
N ALA A 15 -9.51 4.00 8.02
CA ALA A 15 -9.86 2.72 7.41
C ALA A 15 -9.54 2.69 5.91
N LEU A 16 -9.79 3.77 5.17
CA LEU A 16 -9.41 3.92 3.77
C LEU A 16 -7.90 3.96 3.58
N GLY A 17 -7.16 4.61 4.49
CA GLY A 17 -5.69 4.59 4.50
C GLY A 17 -5.12 3.18 4.72
N VAL A 18 -5.69 2.42 5.66
CA VAL A 18 -5.29 1.03 5.95
C VAL A 18 -5.69 0.09 4.81
N LEU A 19 -6.89 0.25 4.23
CA LEU A 19 -7.33 -0.53 3.07
C LEU A 19 -6.46 -0.22 1.84
N GLY A 20 -6.13 1.05 1.63
CA GLY A 20 -5.20 1.49 0.59
C GLY A 20 -3.79 0.92 0.79
N TRP A 21 -3.30 0.89 2.02
CA TRP A 21 -2.04 0.26 2.38
C TRP A 21 -2.04 -1.25 2.11
N CYS A 22 -3.07 -1.97 2.55
CA CYS A 22 -3.23 -3.40 2.29
C CYS A 22 -3.36 -3.71 0.78
N TYR A 23 -4.04 -2.86 0.02
CA TYR A 23 -4.20 -3.05 -1.43
C TYR A 23 -2.91 -2.77 -2.21
N VAL A 24 -2.25 -1.64 -1.92
CA VAL A 24 -1.01 -1.24 -2.62
C VAL A 24 0.18 -2.07 -2.16
N GLY A 25 0.32 -2.31 -0.85
CA GLY A 25 1.42 -3.09 -0.28
C GLY A 25 1.23 -4.60 -0.39
N GLY A 26 0.01 -5.11 -0.24
CA GLY A 26 -0.26 -6.55 -0.32
C GLY A 26 -0.56 -6.99 -1.75
N TYR A 27 -1.65 -6.49 -2.33
CA TYR A 27 -2.17 -7.02 -3.60
C TYR A 27 -1.29 -6.65 -4.81
N LYS A 28 -0.83 -5.39 -4.92
CA LYS A 28 0.01 -4.97 -6.05
C LYS A 28 1.44 -5.55 -6.02
N ILE A 29 2.03 -5.73 -4.83
CA ILE A 29 3.33 -6.40 -4.71
C ILE A 29 3.21 -7.89 -5.08
N LEU A 30 2.14 -8.58 -4.66
CA LEU A 30 1.96 -9.99 -5.01
C LEU A 30 1.61 -10.21 -6.49
N THR A 31 0.84 -9.32 -7.11
CA THR A 31 0.40 -9.50 -8.51
C THR A 31 1.42 -9.01 -9.54
N GLY A 32 2.24 -8.01 -9.23
CA GLY A 32 3.25 -7.47 -10.13
C GLY A 32 4.59 -8.23 -10.03
N PRO A 33 5.49 -7.81 -9.12
CA PRO A 33 6.85 -8.33 -9.08
C PRO A 33 6.90 -9.83 -8.77
N VAL A 34 6.07 -10.34 -7.84
CA VAL A 34 6.13 -11.76 -7.44
C VAL A 34 5.66 -12.69 -8.57
N LYS A 35 4.54 -12.39 -9.22
CA LYS A 35 4.04 -13.21 -10.35
C LYS A 35 4.98 -13.13 -11.55
N GLY A 36 5.52 -11.94 -11.82
CA GLY A 36 6.53 -11.70 -12.85
C GLY A 36 7.85 -12.43 -12.58
N LEU A 37 8.26 -12.56 -11.31
CA LEU A 37 9.46 -13.31 -10.92
C LEU A 37 9.23 -14.83 -11.04
N ILE A 38 8.08 -15.33 -10.60
CA ILE A 38 7.74 -16.77 -10.67
C ILE A 38 7.67 -17.25 -12.11
N LEU A 39 7.05 -16.48 -13.02
CA LEU A 39 7.02 -16.81 -14.45
C LEU A 39 8.41 -16.78 -15.09
N ALA A 40 9.30 -15.87 -14.64
CA ALA A 40 10.68 -15.82 -15.12
C ALA A 40 11.50 -17.02 -14.65
N GLN A 41 11.30 -17.43 -13.40
CA GLN A 41 11.95 -18.58 -12.80
C GLN A 41 11.52 -19.87 -13.52
N MET A 42 10.23 -20.02 -13.79
CA MET A 42 9.66 -21.16 -14.51
C MET A 42 10.15 -21.24 -15.97
N ALA A 43 10.50 -20.11 -16.57
CA ALA A 43 11.08 -20.04 -17.91
C ALA A 43 12.59 -20.38 -17.96
N GLY A 44 13.23 -20.69 -16.82
CA GLY A 44 14.64 -21.10 -16.77
C GLY A 44 15.66 -20.00 -17.10
N SER A 45 15.22 -18.75 -17.28
CA SER A 45 16.07 -17.59 -17.57
C SER A 45 16.04 -16.63 -16.38
N MET A 46 16.76 -17.01 -15.33
CA MET A 46 16.87 -16.23 -14.10
C MET A 46 17.86 -15.08 -14.33
N SER A 47 17.41 -14.02 -15.01
CA SER A 47 18.22 -12.83 -15.27
C SER A 47 18.23 -11.91 -14.05
N LEU A 48 19.44 -11.58 -13.56
CA LEU A 48 19.69 -10.67 -12.43
C LEU A 48 18.90 -9.35 -12.57
N GLY A 49 18.69 -8.87 -13.79
CA GLY A 49 17.93 -7.66 -14.10
C GLY A 49 16.45 -7.74 -13.71
N ARG A 50 15.81 -8.91 -13.79
CA ARG A 50 14.41 -9.08 -13.34
C ARG A 50 14.29 -9.08 -11.83
N LEU A 51 15.31 -9.57 -11.13
CA LEU A 51 15.38 -9.53 -9.67
C LEU A 51 15.53 -8.10 -9.18
N VAL A 52 16.41 -7.32 -9.81
CA VAL A 52 16.60 -5.89 -9.51
C VAL A 52 15.34 -5.09 -9.84
N ALA A 53 14.70 -5.34 -10.99
CA ALA A 53 13.44 -4.70 -11.34
C ALA A 53 12.33 -4.97 -10.32
N ALA A 54 12.18 -6.23 -9.88
CA ALA A 54 11.22 -6.60 -8.84
C ALA A 54 11.53 -5.98 -7.48
N ALA A 55 12.82 -5.85 -7.11
CA ALA A 55 13.24 -5.17 -5.89
C ALA A 55 12.91 -3.66 -5.93
N ILE A 56 13.15 -2.99 -7.05
CA ILE A 56 12.83 -1.57 -7.25
C ILE A 56 11.31 -1.37 -7.23
N GLU A 57 10.54 -2.20 -7.93
CA GLU A 57 9.07 -2.14 -7.89
C GLU A 57 8.53 -2.37 -6.47
N GLY A 58 9.03 -3.39 -5.78
CA GLY A 58 8.68 -3.67 -4.39
C GLY A 58 8.97 -2.48 -3.47
N PHE A 59 10.12 -1.83 -3.64
CA PHE A 59 10.49 -0.64 -2.88
C PHE A 59 9.56 0.55 -3.16
N ILE A 60 9.25 0.82 -4.44
CA ILE A 60 8.34 1.90 -4.85
C ILE A 60 6.92 1.64 -4.30
N TYR A 61 6.42 0.40 -4.40
CA TYR A 61 5.12 0.05 -3.85
C TYR A 61 5.08 0.16 -2.32
N LEU A 62 6.17 -0.19 -1.63
CA LEU A 62 6.27 -0.01 -0.17
C LEU A 62 6.25 1.47 0.22
N SER A 63 6.98 2.33 -0.48
CA SER A 63 6.97 3.78 -0.27
C SER A 63 5.60 4.41 -0.57
N LEU A 64 4.94 3.99 -1.65
CA LEU A 64 3.58 4.44 -1.98
C LEU A 64 2.57 3.98 -0.94
N ALA A 65 2.67 2.74 -0.48
CA ALA A 65 1.81 2.22 0.58
C ALA A 65 2.01 3.01 1.89
N GLY A 66 3.26 3.30 2.25
CA GLY A 66 3.58 4.17 3.39
C GLY A 66 3.00 5.58 3.23
N GLY A 67 3.11 6.18 2.05
CA GLY A 67 2.52 7.49 1.75
C GLY A 67 0.99 7.52 1.90
N VAL A 68 0.30 6.50 1.37
CA VAL A 68 -1.16 6.36 1.50
C VAL A 68 -1.58 6.23 2.97
N TRP A 69 -0.83 5.47 3.76
CA TRP A 69 -1.09 5.36 5.20
C TRP A 69 -0.83 6.71 5.91
N CYS A 70 0.29 7.38 5.65
CA CYS A 70 0.60 8.67 6.25
C CYS A 70 -0.47 9.73 5.97
N ILE A 71 -0.99 9.79 4.73
CA ILE A 71 -2.07 10.71 4.38
C ILE A 71 -3.36 10.35 5.14
N GLY A 72 -3.74 9.07 5.19
CA GLY A 72 -4.90 8.61 5.96
C GLY A 72 -4.79 8.91 7.46
N TYR A 73 -3.58 8.80 8.03
CA TYR A 73 -3.28 9.11 9.42
C TYR A 73 -3.43 10.61 9.69
N MET A 74 -2.79 11.45 8.88
CA MET A 74 -2.79 12.91 9.04
C MET A 74 -4.19 13.51 8.82
N LEU A 75 -4.98 12.94 7.92
CA LEU A 75 -6.37 13.33 7.73
C LEU A 75 -7.24 12.91 8.93
N SER A 76 -7.01 11.72 9.49
CA SER A 76 -7.74 11.25 10.68
C SER A 76 -7.45 12.08 11.92
N SER A 77 -6.22 12.58 12.08
CA SER A 77 -5.84 13.47 13.18
C SER A 77 -6.48 14.85 13.01
N HIS A 78 -6.45 15.42 11.80
CA HIS A 78 -7.07 16.71 11.51
C HIS A 78 -8.58 16.70 11.84
N PHE A 79 -9.32 15.69 11.39
CA PHE A 79 -10.75 15.54 11.72
C PHE A 79 -11.06 15.20 13.19
N ARG A 80 -10.06 14.78 13.97
CA ARG A 80 -10.17 14.55 15.42
C ARG A 80 -9.90 15.80 16.25
N GLU A 81 -9.10 16.73 15.72
CA GLU A 81 -8.66 17.94 16.40
C GLU A 81 -9.60 19.14 16.13
N ASP A 82 -10.30 19.16 14.98
CA ASP A 82 -11.38 20.10 14.66
C ASP A 82 -12.77 19.65 15.16
#